data_AF-A0A2D0QAM1-F1
#
_entry.id   AF-A0A2D0QAM1-F1
#
_cell.length_a   1.000
_cell.length_b   1.000
_cell.length_c   1.000
_cell.angle_alpha   90.00
_cell.angle_beta   90.00
_cell.angle_gamma   90.00
#
_symmetry.space_group_name_H-M   'P 1'
#
loop_
_entity.id
_entity.type
_entity.pdbx_description
1 polymer ?
#
loop_
_entity_poly.entity_id
_entity_poly.type
_entity_poly.pdbx_seq_one_letter_code
_entity_poly.pdbx_strand_id
1 'polypeptide(L)'
;MSACGRAALCLLFLLSLNQTLLCVTAGKILVWPAEFSHWLNMKIIIDELITRGHSLTIVTHSATPSVMTEQSPGYNVEIIQVPHSKKDVIDNFDNLLKHWTYDLPNTNKIQAFLKLTELIGSMLENNEVLCRELFAREDLLEKWRKERFDVLLTDPTLACGELLAQKLNLPFINSLRFSFASVIERLCGQLPTPPSYVPAVGMGYTDHMDFPQRVKNMLFIFLLDMTYNLMAKLKWDQLATEVMGKPTTLCDTIGKADIWLIRTYWDFEYPRPLLPNFKFVGGLHCKPAKPLPKEMEDFVQSSGDNGIVVFSLGSMIKNLTKERANTIASALGQIPQKVLWRYIGEKPEALASNTRLYDWIPQNDLLGHPKTKAFITHGGTNGIYEAIYHGVPMVGLPLFADQPDNINHMKTKGAAVMLDFNKIETNDLKQAVNDVINNPFYKESMMRLSRIHHDQPMKPLDQAVFWIEFVMRNKGAKHLRVEAHNLTWYQYHCLDVAAFLLSVIALVVFIFVKTCTWPFRKCFRKTPAKSKKE
;
A
#
# COMPACT_ATOMS: atom_id res chain seq x y z
N MET A 1 10.61 -27.47 -58.74
CA MET A 1 10.65 -26.38 -57.73
C MET A 1 12.07 -26.28 -57.21
N SER A 2 12.74 -25.15 -57.48
CA SER A 2 14.18 -24.96 -57.33
C SER A 2 14.62 -24.92 -55.86
N ALA A 3 15.92 -25.11 -55.62
CA ALA A 3 16.54 -25.01 -54.29
C ALA A 3 16.18 -23.70 -53.55
N CYS A 4 15.90 -22.62 -54.28
CA CYS A 4 15.39 -21.36 -53.71
C CYS A 4 14.05 -21.50 -52.98
N GLY A 5 13.13 -22.34 -53.47
CA GLY A 5 11.83 -22.55 -52.82
C GLY A 5 11.94 -23.28 -51.48
N ARG A 6 12.92 -24.19 -51.34
CA ARG A 6 13.19 -24.88 -50.07
C ARG A 6 13.88 -23.98 -49.07
N ALA A 7 14.80 -23.13 -49.52
CA ALA A 7 15.45 -22.13 -48.67
C ALA A 7 14.45 -21.09 -48.12
N ALA A 8 13.51 -20.62 -48.96
CA ALA A 8 12.47 -19.69 -48.55
C ALA A 8 11.48 -20.32 -47.54
N LEU A 9 11.11 -21.59 -47.72
CA LEU A 9 10.29 -22.32 -46.75
C LEU A 9 11.02 -22.54 -45.41
N CYS A 10 12.32 -22.89 -45.44
CA CYS A 10 13.13 -23.01 -44.23
C CYS A 10 13.32 -21.67 -43.52
N LEU A 11 13.47 -20.57 -44.25
CA LEU A 11 13.54 -19.21 -43.69
C LEU A 11 12.20 -18.78 -43.07
N LEU A 12 11.06 -19.08 -43.72
CA LEU A 12 9.74 -18.85 -43.13
C LEU A 12 9.51 -19.71 -41.90
N PHE A 13 9.95 -20.97 -41.90
CA PHE A 13 9.86 -21.88 -40.76
C PHE A 13 10.78 -21.44 -39.60
N LEU A 14 11.98 -20.95 -39.91
CA LEU A 14 12.92 -20.38 -38.94
C LEU A 14 12.46 -19.00 -38.42
N LEU A 15 11.81 -18.19 -39.25
CA LEU A 15 11.16 -16.94 -38.82
C LEU A 15 9.93 -17.22 -37.95
N SER A 16 9.19 -18.31 -38.20
CA SER A 16 8.12 -18.77 -37.30
C SER A 16 8.65 -19.43 -36.02
N LEU A 17 9.85 -20.04 -36.05
CA LEU A 17 10.52 -20.59 -34.86
C LEU A 17 11.21 -19.49 -34.03
N ASN A 18 11.70 -18.40 -34.64
CA ASN A 18 12.16 -17.20 -33.93
C ASN A 18 11.00 -16.31 -33.47
N GLN A 19 9.80 -16.55 -33.99
CA GLN A 19 8.55 -16.23 -33.32
C GLN A 19 8.12 -17.41 -32.45
N THR A 20 9.01 -17.92 -31.58
CA THR A 20 8.51 -18.29 -30.26
C THR A 20 7.85 -17.03 -29.73
N LEU A 21 6.55 -16.88 -30.00
CA LEU A 21 5.66 -16.28 -29.03
C LEU A 21 6.17 -16.79 -27.69
N LEU A 22 6.52 -15.88 -26.79
CA LEU A 22 6.51 -16.17 -25.37
C LEU A 22 5.12 -16.76 -25.13
N CYS A 23 4.98 -18.07 -25.32
CA CYS A 23 3.77 -18.80 -25.03
C CYS A 23 3.69 -18.63 -23.53
N VAL A 24 2.88 -17.66 -23.10
CA VAL A 24 2.39 -17.62 -21.74
C VAL A 24 1.65 -18.92 -21.59
N THR A 25 2.31 -19.91 -20.99
CA THR A 25 1.64 -21.12 -20.56
C THR A 25 0.60 -20.65 -19.56
N ALA A 26 -0.67 -20.71 -19.96
CA ALA A 26 -1.80 -20.49 -19.07
C ALA A 26 -1.54 -21.24 -17.77
N GLY A 27 -1.43 -20.51 -16.67
CA GLY A 27 -1.12 -21.07 -15.36
C GLY A 27 -2.28 -20.91 -14.38
N LYS A 28 -2.21 -21.67 -13.29
CA LYS A 28 -3.25 -21.68 -12.24
C LYS A 28 -2.83 -20.82 -11.07
N ILE A 29 -3.66 -19.86 -10.71
CA ILE A 29 -3.34 -18.86 -9.69
C ILE A 29 -4.34 -18.98 -8.54
N LEU A 30 -3.84 -19.14 -7.32
CA LEU A 30 -4.65 -19.07 -6.10
C LEU A 30 -4.62 -17.63 -5.59
N VAL A 31 -5.78 -17.04 -5.30
CA VAL A 31 -5.89 -15.63 -4.90
C VAL A 31 -6.44 -15.55 -3.49
N TRP A 32 -5.72 -14.85 -2.60
CA TRP A 32 -6.13 -14.54 -1.23
C TRP A 32 -6.28 -13.01 -1.07
N PRO A 33 -7.47 -12.45 -1.37
CA PRO A 33 -7.68 -11.02 -1.38
C PRO A 33 -7.96 -10.43 0.00
N ALA A 34 -7.79 -9.11 0.10
CA ALA A 34 -8.35 -8.30 1.18
C ALA A 34 -9.62 -7.57 0.72
N GLU A 35 -10.35 -6.98 1.67
CA GLU A 35 -11.68 -6.39 1.43
C GLU A 35 -11.65 -4.93 0.93
N PHE A 36 -12.82 -4.44 0.53
CA PHE A 36 -13.11 -3.08 0.12
C PHE A 36 -12.24 -2.59 -1.04
N SER A 37 -11.48 -1.51 -0.83
CA SER A 37 -10.62 -0.92 -1.87
C SER A 37 -9.43 -1.79 -2.26
N HIS A 38 -9.03 -2.74 -1.40
CA HIS A 38 -7.98 -3.71 -1.71
C HIS A 38 -8.47 -4.70 -2.76
N TRP A 39 -9.70 -5.19 -2.61
CA TRP A 39 -10.36 -6.03 -3.62
C TRP A 39 -10.44 -5.33 -4.98
N LEU A 40 -10.84 -4.05 -5.02
CA LEU A 40 -10.92 -3.30 -6.28
C LEU A 40 -9.57 -3.26 -7.03
N ASN A 41 -8.45 -3.12 -6.31
CA ASN A 41 -7.12 -3.15 -6.91
C ASN A 41 -6.74 -4.54 -7.40
N MET A 42 -6.94 -5.57 -6.58
CA MET A 42 -6.63 -6.95 -6.97
C MET A 42 -7.47 -7.42 -8.15
N LYS A 43 -8.74 -7.00 -8.21
CA LYS A 43 -9.63 -7.29 -9.34
C LYS A 43 -9.04 -6.82 -10.68
N ILE A 44 -8.38 -5.66 -10.72
CA ILE A 44 -7.73 -5.18 -11.96
C ILE A 44 -6.63 -6.13 -12.43
N ILE A 45 -5.83 -6.65 -11.49
CA ILE A 45 -4.78 -7.63 -11.79
C ILE A 45 -5.42 -8.95 -12.25
N ILE A 46 -6.46 -9.42 -11.55
CA ILE A 46 -7.20 -10.64 -11.86
C ILE A 46 -7.81 -10.57 -13.27
N ASP A 47 -8.50 -9.48 -13.61
CA ASP A 47 -9.13 -9.29 -14.93
C ASP A 47 -8.09 -9.37 -16.07
N GLU A 48 -6.91 -8.79 -15.87
CA GLU A 48 -5.81 -8.86 -16.84
C GLU A 48 -5.23 -10.28 -16.94
N LEU A 49 -5.05 -10.98 -15.83
CA LEU A 49 -4.60 -12.37 -15.81
C LEU A 49 -5.59 -13.29 -16.55
N ILE A 50 -6.90 -13.11 -16.34
CA ILE A 50 -7.94 -13.85 -17.08
C ILE A 50 -7.83 -13.55 -18.58
N THR A 51 -7.67 -12.29 -18.95
CA THR A 51 -7.52 -11.86 -20.35
C THR A 51 -6.30 -12.50 -21.02
N ARG A 52 -5.23 -12.76 -20.25
CA ARG A 52 -4.03 -13.49 -20.69
C ARG A 52 -4.15 -15.01 -20.64
N GLY A 53 -5.34 -15.54 -20.31
CA GLY A 53 -5.65 -16.97 -20.35
C GLY A 53 -5.30 -17.73 -19.07
N HIS A 54 -4.96 -17.06 -17.98
CA HIS A 54 -4.75 -17.73 -16.69
C HIS A 54 -6.08 -18.17 -16.08
N SER A 55 -6.04 -19.29 -15.34
CA SER A 55 -7.17 -19.77 -14.54
C SER A 55 -6.96 -19.39 -13.09
N LEU A 56 -7.96 -18.80 -12.45
CA LEU A 56 -7.85 -18.36 -11.06
C LEU A 56 -8.83 -19.07 -10.15
N THR A 57 -8.43 -19.24 -8.89
CA THR A 57 -9.32 -19.62 -7.79
C THR A 57 -9.21 -18.54 -6.73
N ILE A 58 -10.31 -17.84 -6.45
CA ILE A 58 -10.39 -16.79 -5.44
C ILE A 58 -10.91 -17.42 -4.16
N VAL A 59 -10.14 -17.32 -3.08
CA VAL A 59 -10.57 -17.76 -1.75
C VAL A 59 -11.17 -16.59 -1.02
N THR A 60 -12.41 -16.73 -0.56
CA THR A 60 -13.13 -15.71 0.21
C THR A 60 -13.90 -16.38 1.35
N HIS A 61 -14.73 -15.62 2.07
CA HIS A 61 -15.49 -16.10 3.20
C HIS A 61 -16.97 -15.72 3.13
N SER A 62 -17.82 -16.47 3.84
CA SER A 62 -19.29 -16.29 3.81
C SER A 62 -19.77 -14.91 4.27
N ALA A 63 -18.93 -14.17 5.02
CA ALA A 63 -19.20 -12.83 5.50
C ALA A 63 -18.54 -11.70 4.67
N THR A 64 -17.99 -11.99 3.49
CA THR A 64 -17.28 -10.99 2.69
C THR A 64 -18.18 -9.79 2.33
N PRO A 65 -17.78 -8.54 2.66
CA PRO A 65 -18.54 -7.36 2.26
C PRO A 65 -18.38 -7.04 0.77
N SER A 66 -17.24 -7.36 0.14
CA SER A 66 -16.87 -6.78 -1.16
C SER A 66 -16.38 -7.76 -2.23
N VAL A 67 -15.80 -8.89 -1.83
CA VAL A 67 -15.25 -9.87 -2.79
C VAL A 67 -16.40 -10.59 -3.50
N MET A 68 -16.21 -10.91 -4.78
CA MET A 68 -17.23 -11.62 -5.55
C MET A 68 -17.42 -13.05 -5.06
N THR A 69 -18.68 -13.48 -4.94
CA THR A 69 -19.06 -14.83 -4.51
C THR A 69 -19.59 -15.69 -5.65
N GLU A 70 -19.83 -15.10 -6.82
CA GLU A 70 -20.36 -15.79 -8.00
C GLU A 70 -19.23 -16.26 -8.92
N GLN A 71 -19.35 -17.49 -9.42
CA GLN A 71 -18.43 -18.07 -10.40
C GLN A 71 -18.65 -17.45 -11.79
N SER A 72 -17.58 -17.34 -12.57
CA SER A 72 -17.63 -16.77 -13.92
C SER A 72 -16.54 -17.38 -14.81
N PRO A 73 -16.67 -17.38 -16.15
CA PRO A 73 -15.61 -17.86 -17.03
C PRO A 73 -14.27 -17.18 -16.72
N GLY A 74 -13.24 -17.99 -16.42
CA GLY A 74 -11.89 -17.51 -16.10
C GLY A 74 -11.53 -17.54 -14.60
N TYR A 75 -12.51 -17.65 -13.70
CA TYR A 75 -12.21 -17.83 -12.27
C TYR A 75 -13.25 -18.67 -11.51
N ASN A 76 -12.76 -19.43 -10.53
CA ASN A 76 -13.56 -20.12 -9.52
C ASN A 76 -13.54 -19.34 -8.21
N VAL A 77 -14.56 -19.56 -7.37
CA VAL A 77 -14.62 -18.98 -6.02
C VAL A 77 -14.77 -20.10 -5.00
N GLU A 78 -13.93 -20.07 -3.97
CA GLU A 78 -13.97 -20.96 -2.81
C GLU A 78 -14.38 -20.14 -1.58
N ILE A 79 -15.51 -20.51 -0.96
CA ILE A 79 -16.09 -19.77 0.14
C ILE A 79 -15.88 -20.53 1.45
N ILE A 80 -15.03 -19.99 2.32
CA ILE A 80 -14.83 -20.49 3.67
C ILE A 80 -15.97 -20.01 4.56
N GLN A 81 -16.63 -20.94 5.25
CA GLN A 81 -17.68 -20.59 6.19
C GLN A 81 -17.05 -20.03 7.46
N VAL A 82 -17.53 -18.86 7.90
CA VAL A 82 -17.10 -18.21 9.13
C VAL A 82 -18.31 -17.97 10.04
N PRO A 83 -18.10 -17.93 11.37
CA PRO A 83 -19.20 -17.80 12.33
C PRO A 83 -19.79 -16.38 12.42
N HIS A 84 -19.02 -15.36 12.05
CA HIS A 84 -19.49 -13.97 12.04
C HIS A 84 -20.28 -13.65 10.76
N SER A 85 -21.19 -12.68 10.82
CA SER A 85 -22.02 -12.29 9.68
C SER A 85 -21.36 -11.17 8.86
N LYS A 86 -21.82 -11.02 7.60
CA LYS A 86 -21.44 -9.87 6.76
C LYS A 86 -21.79 -8.52 7.42
N LYS A 87 -22.89 -8.48 8.18
CA LYS A 87 -23.30 -7.28 8.91
C LYS A 87 -22.30 -6.93 10.01
N ASP A 88 -21.79 -7.91 10.75
CA ASP A 88 -20.79 -7.66 11.80
C ASP A 88 -19.50 -7.07 11.22
N VAL A 89 -19.04 -7.58 10.07
CA VAL A 89 -17.85 -7.04 9.38
C VAL A 89 -18.09 -5.59 8.94
N ILE A 90 -19.26 -5.29 8.37
CA ILE A 90 -19.61 -3.93 7.94
C ILE A 90 -19.74 -2.99 9.13
N ASP A 91 -20.44 -3.40 10.19
CA ASP A 91 -20.68 -2.56 11.37
C ASP A 91 -19.35 -2.27 12.11
N ASN A 92 -18.46 -3.25 12.24
CA ASN A 92 -17.11 -3.05 12.81
C ASN A 92 -16.29 -2.07 11.98
N PHE A 93 -16.35 -2.19 10.65
CA PHE A 93 -15.64 -1.30 9.75
C PHE A 93 -16.23 0.13 9.77
N ASP A 94 -17.55 0.28 9.73
CA ASP A 94 -18.23 1.57 9.80
C ASP A 94 -17.95 2.26 11.16
N ASN A 95 -17.86 1.49 12.27
CA ASN A 95 -17.43 2.00 13.58
C ASN A 95 -15.98 2.50 13.57
N LEU A 96 -15.06 1.77 12.92
CA LEU A 96 -13.67 2.20 12.75
C LEU A 96 -13.59 3.52 11.96
N LEU A 97 -14.28 3.60 10.83
CA LEU A 97 -14.31 4.79 10.00
C LEU A 97 -14.88 6.00 10.74
N LYS A 98 -15.99 5.81 11.45
CA LYS A 98 -16.62 6.87 12.26
C LYS A 98 -15.67 7.38 13.34
N HIS A 99 -15.08 6.47 14.10
CA HIS A 99 -14.17 6.83 15.19
C HIS A 99 -12.96 7.61 14.65
N TRP A 100 -12.34 7.12 13.58
CA TRP A 100 -11.17 7.77 12.98
C TRP A 100 -11.51 9.16 12.43
N THR A 101 -12.65 9.28 11.72
CA THR A 101 -13.01 10.51 11.01
C THR A 101 -13.48 11.61 11.97
N TYR A 102 -14.34 11.27 12.93
CA TYR A 102 -15.08 12.26 13.72
C TYR A 102 -14.64 12.34 15.20
N ASP A 103 -14.28 11.22 15.81
CA ASP A 103 -14.01 11.18 17.25
C ASP A 103 -12.52 11.44 17.54
N LEU A 104 -11.62 10.85 16.75
CA LEU A 104 -10.17 10.92 16.94
C LEU A 104 -9.61 12.35 17.03
N PRO A 105 -10.07 13.33 16.21
CA PRO A 105 -9.61 14.72 16.33
C PRO A 105 -9.98 15.40 17.66
N ASN A 106 -11.04 14.91 18.32
CA ASN A 106 -11.63 15.53 19.51
C ASN A 106 -11.38 14.72 20.79
N THR A 107 -10.73 13.56 20.69
CA THR A 107 -10.49 12.63 21.80
C THR A 107 -9.06 12.76 22.35
N ASN A 108 -8.87 12.51 23.64
CA ASN A 108 -7.53 12.40 24.22
C ASN A 108 -6.71 11.33 23.47
N LYS A 109 -5.46 11.63 23.12
CA LYS A 109 -4.58 10.77 22.29
C LYS A 109 -4.46 9.33 22.81
N ILE A 110 -4.41 9.15 24.13
CA ILE A 110 -4.31 7.81 24.74
C ILE A 110 -5.62 7.03 24.52
N GLN A 111 -6.76 7.67 24.77
CA GLN A 111 -8.08 7.04 24.57
C GLN A 111 -8.31 6.73 23.08
N ALA A 112 -7.94 7.65 22.19
CA ALA A 112 -8.00 7.43 20.74
C ALA A 112 -7.12 6.24 20.32
N PHE A 113 -5.89 6.16 20.82
CA PHE A 113 -4.98 5.05 20.53
C PHE A 113 -5.54 3.70 21.03
N LEU A 114 -6.03 3.65 22.27
CA LEU A 114 -6.63 2.44 22.85
C LEU A 114 -7.85 1.99 22.05
N LYS A 115 -8.74 2.93 21.70
CA LYS A 115 -9.96 2.60 20.94
C LYS A 115 -9.64 2.14 19.52
N LEU A 116 -8.68 2.77 18.86
CA LEU A 116 -8.21 2.34 17.54
C LEU A 116 -7.58 0.94 17.60
N THR A 117 -6.79 0.66 18.64
CA THR A 117 -6.19 -0.66 18.86
C THR A 117 -7.26 -1.74 19.10
N GLU A 118 -8.30 -1.44 19.88
CA GLU A 118 -9.43 -2.34 20.10
C GLU A 118 -10.18 -2.66 18.79
N LEU A 119 -10.51 -1.64 18.00
CA LEU A 119 -11.24 -1.80 16.74
C LEU A 119 -10.45 -2.59 15.69
N ILE A 120 -9.15 -2.28 15.54
CA ILE A 120 -8.24 -3.04 14.68
C ILE A 120 -8.08 -4.47 15.20
N GLY A 121 -7.97 -4.65 16.52
CA GLY A 121 -7.91 -5.97 17.16
C GLY A 121 -9.09 -6.86 16.80
N SER A 122 -10.31 -6.32 16.82
CA SER A 122 -11.52 -7.06 16.42
C SER A 122 -11.48 -7.49 14.94
N MET A 123 -10.96 -6.65 14.04
CA MET A 123 -10.77 -7.03 12.64
C MET A 123 -9.73 -8.13 12.47
N LEU A 124 -8.64 -8.07 13.23
CA LEU A 124 -7.60 -9.11 13.23
C LEU A 124 -8.12 -10.44 13.78
N GLU A 125 -9.01 -10.42 14.78
CA GLU A 125 -9.66 -11.61 15.31
C GLU A 125 -10.57 -12.28 14.28
N ASN A 126 -11.36 -11.50 13.53
CA ASN A 126 -12.17 -12.04 12.43
C ASN A 126 -11.30 -12.71 11.36
N ASN A 127 -10.14 -12.13 11.05
CA ASN A 127 -9.17 -12.72 10.14
C ASN A 127 -8.53 -14.01 10.70
N GLU A 128 -8.16 -14.01 11.99
CA GLU A 128 -7.65 -15.22 12.66
C GLU A 128 -8.67 -16.38 12.58
N VAL A 129 -9.95 -16.08 12.83
CA VAL A 129 -11.05 -17.05 12.71
C VAL A 129 -11.16 -17.61 11.29
N LEU A 130 -11.15 -16.74 10.27
CA LEU A 130 -11.14 -17.18 8.86
C LEU A 130 -9.98 -18.14 8.58
N CYS A 131 -8.78 -17.81 9.07
CA CYS A 131 -7.60 -18.64 8.87
C CYS A 131 -7.72 -20.00 9.59
N ARG A 132 -8.31 -20.04 10.79
CA ARG A 132 -8.59 -21.30 11.52
C ARG A 132 -9.62 -22.17 10.79
N GLU A 133 -10.72 -21.58 10.33
CA GLU A 133 -11.75 -22.30 9.56
C GLU A 133 -11.20 -22.87 8.26
N LEU A 134 -10.30 -22.14 7.59
CA LEU A 134 -9.59 -22.66 6.42
C LEU A 134 -8.74 -23.88 6.76
N PHE A 135 -7.88 -23.80 7.77
CA PHE A 135 -6.96 -24.88 8.09
C PHE A 135 -7.63 -26.08 8.77
N ALA A 136 -8.86 -25.95 9.23
CA ALA A 136 -9.71 -27.08 9.62
C ALA A 136 -10.18 -27.92 8.42
N ARG A 137 -10.15 -27.37 7.20
CA ARG A 137 -10.61 -28.02 5.97
C ARG A 137 -9.50 -28.78 5.25
N GLU A 138 -9.06 -29.89 5.83
CA GLU A 138 -8.05 -30.76 5.22
C GLU A 138 -8.47 -31.31 3.84
N ASP A 139 -9.77 -31.52 3.62
CA ASP A 139 -10.35 -31.90 2.33
C ASP A 139 -10.05 -30.86 1.23
N LEU A 140 -10.18 -29.57 1.58
CA LEU A 140 -9.92 -28.46 0.67
C LEU A 140 -8.42 -28.29 0.40
N LEU A 141 -7.58 -28.44 1.43
CA LEU A 141 -6.12 -28.42 1.26
C LEU A 141 -5.65 -29.58 0.37
N GLU A 142 -6.21 -30.77 0.53
CA GLU A 142 -5.90 -31.92 -0.33
C GLU A 142 -6.37 -31.70 -1.78
N LYS A 143 -7.56 -31.12 -1.97
CA LYS A 143 -8.05 -30.69 -3.28
C LYS A 143 -7.06 -29.74 -3.95
N TRP A 144 -6.64 -28.67 -3.27
CA TRP A 144 -5.73 -27.70 -3.87
C TRP A 144 -4.32 -28.25 -4.13
N ARG A 145 -3.82 -29.19 -3.30
CA ARG A 145 -2.58 -29.94 -3.59
C ARG A 145 -2.70 -30.74 -4.90
N LYS A 146 -3.87 -31.34 -5.17
CA LYS A 146 -4.15 -32.08 -6.41
C LYS A 146 -4.32 -31.16 -7.61
N GLU A 147 -4.90 -29.98 -7.43
CA GLU A 147 -5.11 -28.99 -8.51
C GLU A 147 -3.81 -28.40 -9.05
N ARG A 148 -2.75 -28.39 -8.23
CA ARG A 148 -1.39 -27.91 -8.55
C ARG A 148 -1.38 -26.47 -9.08
N PHE A 149 -1.68 -25.52 -8.20
CA PHE A 149 -1.47 -24.11 -8.49
C PHE A 149 0.00 -23.80 -8.76
N ASP A 150 0.27 -22.80 -9.59
CA ASP A 150 1.62 -22.35 -9.93
C ASP A 150 2.13 -21.27 -8.99
N VAL A 151 1.22 -20.45 -8.47
CA VAL A 151 1.54 -19.29 -7.62
C VAL A 151 0.34 -18.86 -6.79
N LEU A 152 0.61 -18.21 -5.66
CA LEU A 152 -0.39 -17.53 -4.84
C LEU A 152 -0.22 -16.00 -4.89
N LEU A 153 -1.30 -15.28 -5.16
CA LEU A 153 -1.35 -13.81 -5.10
C LEU A 153 -2.15 -13.39 -3.87
N THR A 154 -1.55 -12.61 -2.97
CA THR A 154 -2.20 -12.22 -1.71
C THR A 154 -2.02 -10.75 -1.35
N ASP A 155 -2.96 -10.18 -0.60
CA ASP A 155 -2.79 -8.90 0.08
C ASP A 155 -2.53 -9.13 1.58
N PRO A 156 -1.32 -8.81 2.10
CA PRO A 156 -0.93 -9.14 3.47
C PRO A 156 -1.63 -8.28 4.53
N THR A 157 -2.54 -7.38 4.15
CA THR A 157 -3.43 -6.68 5.08
C THR A 157 -4.37 -7.68 5.78
N LEU A 158 -4.80 -8.73 5.06
CA LEU A 158 -5.45 -9.89 5.65
C LEU A 158 -4.50 -11.10 5.56
N ALA A 159 -3.62 -11.23 6.56
CA ALA A 159 -2.72 -12.36 6.70
C ALA A 159 -3.46 -13.70 6.65
N CYS A 160 -2.83 -14.72 6.08
CA CYS A 160 -3.16 -16.17 6.07
C CYS A 160 -2.83 -16.77 4.70
N GLY A 161 -2.92 -15.98 3.62
CA GLY A 161 -2.51 -16.38 2.28
C GLY A 161 -1.06 -16.86 2.21
N GLU A 162 -0.18 -16.29 3.03
CA GLU A 162 1.25 -16.64 3.13
C GLU A 162 1.49 -17.94 3.89
N LEU A 163 0.62 -18.26 4.86
CA LEU A 163 0.58 -19.57 5.51
C LEU A 163 0.06 -20.63 4.54
N LEU A 164 -1.01 -20.31 3.79
CA LEU A 164 -1.59 -21.19 2.78
C LEU A 164 -0.57 -21.50 1.68
N ALA A 165 0.15 -20.49 1.18
CA ALA A 165 1.23 -20.66 0.21
C ALA A 165 2.28 -21.67 0.72
N GLN A 166 2.73 -21.52 1.97
CA GLN A 166 3.71 -22.45 2.55
C GLN A 166 3.15 -23.86 2.74
N LYS A 167 1.89 -23.99 3.15
CA LYS A 167 1.22 -25.31 3.32
C LYS A 167 1.02 -26.06 2.01
N LEU A 168 0.85 -25.33 0.92
CA LEU A 168 0.76 -25.88 -0.43
C LEU A 168 2.11 -25.92 -1.16
N ASN A 169 3.19 -25.44 -0.52
CA ASN A 169 4.52 -25.30 -1.10
C ASN A 169 4.52 -24.50 -2.42
N LEU A 170 3.80 -23.38 -2.42
CA LEU A 170 3.67 -22.46 -3.55
C LEU A 170 4.58 -21.24 -3.38
N PRO A 171 5.22 -20.76 -4.47
CA PRO A 171 5.75 -19.40 -4.48
C PRO A 171 4.59 -18.40 -4.39
N PHE A 172 4.84 -17.22 -3.84
CA PHE A 172 3.76 -16.23 -3.66
C PHE A 172 4.21 -14.78 -3.79
N ILE A 173 3.23 -13.93 -4.13
CA ILE A 173 3.40 -12.50 -4.34
C ILE A 173 2.49 -11.75 -3.36
N ASN A 174 3.07 -10.77 -2.67
CA ASN A 174 2.30 -9.82 -1.87
C ASN A 174 1.93 -8.61 -2.75
N SER A 175 0.66 -8.25 -2.83
CA SER A 175 0.20 -6.95 -3.32
C SER A 175 -0.15 -6.09 -2.12
N LEU A 176 0.62 -5.04 -1.87
CA LEU A 176 0.46 -4.19 -0.68
C LEU A 176 0.47 -2.71 -1.08
N ARG A 177 -0.40 -1.90 -0.47
CA ARG A 177 -0.36 -0.44 -0.62
C ARG A 177 0.56 0.20 0.42
N PHE A 178 0.34 -0.12 1.69
CA PHE A 178 1.14 0.36 2.80
C PHE A 178 0.83 -0.45 4.06
N SER A 179 1.72 -0.38 5.03
CA SER A 179 1.36 -0.51 6.44
C SER A 179 1.77 0.74 7.22
N PHE A 180 1.17 1.00 8.38
CA PHE A 180 1.56 2.14 9.21
C PHE A 180 3.03 2.07 9.61
N ALA A 181 3.71 3.21 9.53
CA ALA A 181 5.17 3.28 9.69
C ALA A 181 5.97 2.34 8.77
N SER A 182 5.34 1.80 7.70
CA SER A 182 5.89 0.74 6.85
C SER A 182 6.34 -0.50 7.64
N VAL A 183 5.67 -0.83 8.75
CA VAL A 183 6.07 -1.89 9.68
C VAL A 183 6.19 -3.27 9.01
N ILE A 184 5.24 -3.64 8.15
CA ILE A 184 5.26 -4.93 7.43
C ILE A 184 6.40 -4.95 6.41
N GLU A 185 6.54 -3.89 5.63
CA GLU A 185 7.58 -3.75 4.60
C GLU A 185 8.98 -3.78 5.21
N ARG A 186 9.17 -3.07 6.34
CA ARG A 186 10.43 -2.99 7.10
C ARG A 186 10.77 -4.29 7.80
N LEU A 187 9.89 -4.75 8.70
CA LEU A 187 10.20 -5.84 9.61
C LEU A 187 10.11 -7.19 8.91
N CYS A 188 9.04 -7.43 8.17
CA CYS A 188 8.84 -8.71 7.48
C CYS A 188 9.52 -8.71 6.11
N GLY A 189 9.37 -7.63 5.34
CA GLY A 189 9.91 -7.49 4.00
C GLY A 189 11.38 -7.08 3.91
N GLN A 190 12.00 -6.68 5.03
CA GLN A 190 13.39 -6.20 5.12
C GLN A 190 13.68 -4.96 4.25
N LEU A 191 12.65 -4.22 3.82
CA LEU A 191 12.80 -3.01 3.01
C LEU A 191 13.52 -1.93 3.82
N PRO A 192 14.66 -1.39 3.35
CA PRO A 192 15.35 -0.35 4.08
C PRO A 192 14.57 0.97 4.08
N THR A 193 14.23 1.46 5.28
CA THR A 193 13.57 2.76 5.46
C THR A 193 14.35 3.61 6.48
N PRO A 194 15.44 4.29 6.08
CA PRO A 194 16.23 5.08 7.02
C PRO A 194 15.38 6.19 7.65
N PRO A 195 15.18 6.19 8.98
CA PRO A 195 14.25 7.12 9.64
C PRO A 195 14.75 8.58 9.62
N SER A 196 15.98 8.80 9.16
CA SER A 196 16.60 10.11 9.00
C SER A 196 16.03 10.93 7.85
N TYR A 197 15.45 10.29 6.82
CA TYR A 197 14.84 10.96 5.66
C TYR A 197 13.64 10.22 5.07
N VAL A 198 13.36 8.97 5.46
CA VAL A 198 12.11 8.30 5.08
C VAL A 198 11.08 8.53 6.19
N PRO A 199 10.05 9.36 5.95
CA PRO A 199 9.00 9.59 6.94
C PRO A 199 8.15 8.32 7.11
N ALA A 200 7.69 8.10 8.34
CA ALA A 200 6.80 7.01 8.68
C ALA A 200 5.41 7.28 8.08
N VAL A 201 4.89 6.31 7.32
CA VAL A 201 3.56 6.41 6.72
C VAL A 201 2.51 6.68 7.80
N GLY A 202 1.73 7.74 7.59
CA GLY A 202 0.69 8.21 8.52
C GLY A 202 1.09 9.39 9.42
N MET A 203 2.36 9.83 9.40
CA MET A 203 2.81 11.00 10.18
C MET A 203 2.56 12.35 9.49
N GLY A 204 2.35 12.38 8.17
CA GLY A 204 2.19 13.64 7.43
C GLY A 204 3.49 14.43 7.29
N TYR A 205 4.64 13.76 7.30
CA TYR A 205 5.96 14.38 7.12
C TYR A 205 6.47 14.19 5.68
N THR A 206 7.48 14.98 5.31
CA THR A 206 8.16 14.87 4.01
C THR A 206 9.52 14.18 4.19
N ASP A 207 10.23 13.96 3.09
CA ASP A 207 11.63 13.51 3.10
C ASP A 207 12.63 14.57 3.59
N HIS A 208 12.16 15.81 3.82
CA HIS A 208 12.90 16.92 4.39
C HIS A 208 12.42 17.25 5.81
N MET A 209 12.76 16.40 6.77
CA MET A 209 12.42 16.59 8.18
C MET A 209 13.46 17.40 8.95
N ASP A 210 12.99 18.35 9.78
CA ASP A 210 13.82 18.99 10.80
C ASP A 210 14.14 18.02 11.96
N PHE A 211 14.97 18.46 12.90
CA PHE A 211 15.36 17.60 14.03
C PHE A 211 14.17 17.15 14.90
N PRO A 212 13.28 18.04 15.37
CA PRO A 212 12.06 17.63 16.09
C PRO A 212 11.17 16.65 15.32
N GLN A 213 10.98 16.84 14.02
CA GLN A 213 10.24 15.93 13.16
C GLN A 213 10.92 14.56 13.09
N ARG A 214 12.24 14.49 12.93
CA ARG A 214 12.99 13.22 12.96
C ARG A 214 12.88 12.49 14.29
N VAL A 215 12.91 13.21 15.42
CA VAL A 215 12.69 12.61 16.74
C VAL A 215 11.29 12.00 16.84
N LYS A 216 10.25 12.74 16.47
CA LYS A 216 8.86 12.25 16.47
C LYS A 216 8.68 11.07 15.51
N ASN A 217 9.29 11.14 14.33
CA ASN A 217 9.28 10.08 13.32
C ASN A 217 9.87 8.78 13.89
N MET A 218 11.07 8.85 14.48
CA MET A 218 11.72 7.70 15.10
C MET A 218 10.90 7.10 16.25
N LEU A 219 10.35 7.94 17.13
CA LEU A 219 9.51 7.48 18.25
C LEU A 219 8.22 6.81 17.76
N PHE A 220 7.60 7.35 16.71
CA PHE A 220 6.41 6.76 16.11
C PHE A 220 6.71 5.39 15.49
N ILE A 221 7.79 5.28 14.72
CA ILE A 221 8.25 3.99 14.16
C ILE A 221 8.47 2.98 15.28
N PHE A 222 9.19 3.35 16.33
CA PHE A 222 9.47 2.45 17.45
C PHE A 222 8.20 1.99 18.18
N LEU A 223 7.25 2.90 18.42
CA LEU A 223 5.98 2.57 19.04
C LEU A 223 5.17 1.60 18.16
N LEU A 224 5.11 1.82 16.85
CA LEU A 224 4.38 0.97 15.91
C LEU A 224 5.05 -0.40 15.76
N ASP A 225 6.39 -0.46 15.69
CA ASP A 225 7.16 -1.70 15.66
C ASP A 225 6.89 -2.53 16.93
N MET A 226 6.91 -1.90 18.11
CA MET A 226 6.60 -2.58 19.38
C MET A 226 5.15 -3.11 19.41
N THR A 227 4.19 -2.26 19.03
CA THR A 227 2.77 -2.61 19.00
C THR A 227 2.51 -3.78 18.06
N TYR A 228 3.08 -3.72 16.85
CA TYR A 228 2.96 -4.79 15.85
C TYR A 228 3.54 -6.10 16.35
N ASN A 229 4.78 -6.09 16.88
CA ASN A 229 5.41 -7.31 17.40
C ASN A 229 4.64 -7.92 18.57
N LEU A 230 4.09 -7.09 19.47
CA LEU A 230 3.25 -7.57 20.56
C LEU A 230 1.96 -8.21 20.04
N MET A 231 1.26 -7.56 19.11
CA MET A 231 0.04 -8.12 18.52
C MET A 231 0.31 -9.40 17.73
N ALA A 232 1.37 -9.43 16.92
CA ALA A 232 1.80 -10.61 16.18
C ALA A 232 2.06 -11.78 17.14
N LYS A 233 2.83 -11.55 18.21
CA LYS A 233 3.14 -12.58 19.21
C LYS A 233 1.91 -13.09 19.96
N LEU A 234 0.99 -12.20 20.34
CA LEU A 234 -0.20 -12.56 21.14
C LEU A 234 -1.31 -13.23 20.34
N LYS A 235 -1.44 -12.92 19.04
CA LYS A 235 -2.58 -13.36 18.21
C LYS A 235 -2.16 -14.29 17.07
N TRP A 236 -1.09 -13.95 16.35
CA TRP A 236 -0.75 -14.60 15.08
C TRP A 236 0.32 -15.69 15.17
N ASP A 237 1.37 -15.49 15.97
CA ASP A 237 2.50 -16.42 16.03
C ASP A 237 2.08 -17.80 16.56
N GLN A 238 1.10 -17.83 17.47
CA GLN A 238 0.52 -19.08 17.97
C GLN A 238 -0.19 -19.83 16.83
N LEU A 239 -1.11 -19.16 16.11
CA LEU A 239 -1.80 -19.76 14.97
C LEU A 239 -0.81 -20.21 13.89
N ALA A 240 0.17 -19.38 13.54
CA ALA A 240 1.19 -19.72 12.55
C ALA A 240 2.00 -20.96 12.97
N THR A 241 2.35 -21.06 14.26
CA THR A 241 3.06 -22.22 14.82
C THR A 241 2.21 -23.49 14.79
N GLU A 242 0.94 -23.41 15.20
CA GLU A 242 -0.03 -24.51 15.16
C GLU A 242 -0.21 -25.04 13.73
N VAL A 243 -0.47 -24.13 12.79
CA VAL A 243 -0.62 -24.47 11.37
C VAL A 243 0.66 -25.09 10.86
N MET A 244 1.82 -24.46 11.04
CA MET A 244 3.07 -24.95 10.44
C MET A 244 3.69 -26.16 11.15
N GLY A 245 3.26 -26.48 12.38
CA GLY A 245 3.81 -27.57 13.19
C GLY A 245 5.23 -27.30 13.71
N LYS A 246 5.68 -26.05 13.67
CA LYS A 246 7.00 -25.60 14.15
C LYS A 246 6.97 -24.11 14.53
N PRO A 247 7.82 -23.64 15.45
CA PRO A 247 7.88 -22.22 15.82
C PRO A 247 8.00 -21.34 14.58
N THR A 248 6.99 -20.50 14.36
CA THR A 248 6.88 -19.64 13.18
C THR A 248 6.26 -18.31 13.59
N THR A 249 6.92 -17.20 13.29
CA THR A 249 6.37 -15.86 13.50
C THR A 249 5.59 -15.38 12.28
N LEU A 250 4.72 -14.37 12.45
CA LEU A 250 4.01 -13.75 11.34
C LEU A 250 4.97 -13.16 10.28
N CYS A 251 6.09 -12.54 10.69
CA CYS A 251 7.06 -12.05 9.72
C CYS A 251 7.83 -13.18 9.00
N ASP A 252 8.00 -14.35 9.62
CA ASP A 252 8.58 -15.52 8.94
C ASP A 252 7.67 -16.04 7.81
N THR A 253 6.38 -15.71 7.85
CA THR A 253 5.44 -16.08 6.78
C THR A 253 5.40 -14.99 5.72
N ILE A 254 5.00 -13.76 6.08
CA ILE A 254 4.84 -12.64 5.15
C ILE A 254 6.16 -12.33 4.44
N GLY A 255 7.27 -12.37 5.18
CA GLY A 255 8.60 -12.08 4.67
C GLY A 255 9.07 -13.04 3.59
N LYS A 256 8.46 -14.23 3.41
CA LYS A 256 8.84 -15.24 2.40
C LYS A 256 8.36 -14.95 0.98
N ALA A 257 7.64 -13.86 0.76
CA ALA A 257 7.16 -13.50 -0.57
C ALA A 257 8.31 -13.41 -1.59
N ASP A 258 8.08 -13.97 -2.77
CA ASP A 258 9.04 -13.95 -3.87
C ASP A 258 9.11 -12.55 -4.49
N ILE A 259 7.96 -11.88 -4.59
CA ILE A 259 7.82 -10.50 -5.07
C ILE A 259 6.85 -9.73 -4.18
N TRP A 260 7.15 -8.44 -3.98
CA TRP A 260 6.26 -7.46 -3.38
C TRP A 260 5.81 -6.47 -4.46
N LEU A 261 4.55 -6.52 -4.85
CA LEU A 261 3.89 -5.51 -5.68
C LEU A 261 3.41 -4.37 -4.78
N ILE A 262 4.21 -3.31 -4.70
CA ILE A 262 3.87 -2.10 -3.94
C ILE A 262 3.02 -1.18 -4.81
N ARG A 263 1.81 -0.85 -4.37
CA ARG A 263 0.82 -0.07 -5.15
C ARG A 263 1.09 1.44 -5.15
N THR A 264 2.35 1.84 -5.21
CA THR A 264 2.79 3.22 -5.36
C THR A 264 3.93 3.38 -6.36
N TYR A 265 4.28 4.62 -6.71
CA TYR A 265 5.35 4.98 -7.64
C TYR A 265 5.91 6.39 -7.35
N TRP A 266 7.00 6.77 -8.03
CA TRP A 266 7.86 7.93 -7.70
C TRP A 266 7.29 9.30 -8.07
N ASP A 267 6.31 9.33 -8.97
CA ASP A 267 5.48 10.50 -9.22
C ASP A 267 4.74 10.94 -7.95
N PHE A 268 4.32 9.99 -7.11
CA PHE A 268 3.58 10.23 -5.87
C PHE A 268 4.43 10.13 -4.59
N GLU A 269 5.37 9.19 -4.51
CA GLU A 269 6.20 8.94 -3.31
C GLU A 269 7.44 9.84 -3.25
N TYR A 270 8.16 9.77 -2.11
CA TYR A 270 9.51 10.30 -1.96
C TYR A 270 10.57 9.23 -2.29
N PRO A 271 11.72 9.59 -2.88
CA PRO A 271 12.80 8.65 -3.16
C PRO A 271 13.31 7.93 -1.90
N ARG A 272 13.49 6.61 -2.00
CA ARG A 272 14.04 5.78 -0.90
C ARG A 272 14.75 4.52 -1.44
N PRO A 273 15.59 3.85 -0.63
CA PRO A 273 16.26 2.61 -1.05
C PRO A 273 15.26 1.52 -1.42
N LEU A 274 15.64 0.67 -2.37
CA LEU A 274 14.79 -0.38 -2.92
C LEU A 274 15.48 -1.74 -2.88
N LEU A 275 14.66 -2.78 -2.73
CA LEU A 275 15.08 -4.16 -2.87
C LEU A 275 14.72 -4.71 -4.25
N PRO A 276 15.52 -5.62 -4.83
CA PRO A 276 15.25 -6.19 -6.15
C PRO A 276 13.91 -6.93 -6.26
N ASN A 277 13.38 -7.50 -5.17
CA ASN A 277 12.07 -8.16 -5.14
C ASN A 277 10.89 -7.22 -4.86
N PHE A 278 11.11 -5.92 -4.62
CA PHE A 278 10.06 -4.92 -4.46
C PHE A 278 9.81 -4.20 -5.78
N LYS A 279 8.57 -4.29 -6.29
CA LYS A 279 8.14 -3.77 -7.57
C LYS A 279 7.01 -2.77 -7.37
N PHE A 280 7.30 -1.53 -7.71
CA PHE A 280 6.40 -0.40 -7.55
C PHE A 280 5.50 -0.31 -8.78
N VAL A 281 4.19 -0.44 -8.57
CA VAL A 281 3.14 -0.59 -9.60
C VAL A 281 1.97 0.38 -9.36
N GLY A 282 2.28 1.59 -8.87
CA GLY A 282 1.30 2.65 -8.67
C GLY A 282 0.53 3.01 -9.94
N GLY A 283 -0.80 3.16 -9.83
CA GLY A 283 -1.67 3.50 -10.96
C GLY A 283 -2.05 2.34 -11.89
N LEU A 284 -1.91 1.08 -11.44
CA LEU A 284 -2.31 -0.10 -12.22
C LEU A 284 -3.79 -0.10 -12.68
N HIS A 285 -4.66 0.64 -12.00
CA HIS A 285 -6.08 0.74 -12.33
C HIS A 285 -6.40 1.87 -13.31
N CYS A 286 -5.46 2.79 -13.55
CA CYS A 286 -5.68 3.96 -14.41
C CYS A 286 -5.80 3.55 -15.88
N LYS A 287 -6.76 4.15 -16.59
CA LYS A 287 -7.07 3.83 -17.98
C LYS A 287 -7.41 5.10 -18.77
N PRO A 288 -7.24 5.11 -20.11
CA PRO A 288 -7.81 6.16 -20.94
C PRO A 288 -9.31 6.32 -20.68
N ALA A 289 -9.81 7.56 -20.71
CA ALA A 289 -11.21 7.84 -20.47
C ALA A 289 -12.09 7.24 -21.57
N LYS A 290 -13.19 6.62 -21.15
CA LYS A 290 -14.27 6.15 -22.03
C LYS A 290 -15.38 7.20 -22.13
N PRO A 291 -16.22 7.14 -23.18
CA PRO A 291 -17.39 8.01 -23.28
C PRO A 291 -18.32 7.88 -22.06
N LEU A 292 -18.83 9.01 -21.57
CA LEU A 292 -19.77 9.03 -20.45
C LEU A 292 -21.18 8.61 -20.88
N PRO A 293 -22.02 8.09 -19.97
CA PRO A 293 -23.44 7.91 -20.24
C PRO A 293 -24.08 9.23 -20.70
N LYS A 294 -24.98 9.17 -21.69
CA LYS A 294 -25.54 10.35 -22.36
C LYS A 294 -26.07 11.42 -21.39
N GLU A 295 -26.82 11.03 -20.36
CA GLU A 295 -27.37 11.98 -19.39
C GLU A 295 -26.28 12.70 -18.57
N MET A 296 -25.20 11.98 -18.25
CA MET A 296 -24.05 12.54 -17.54
C MET A 296 -23.26 13.47 -18.47
N GLU A 297 -23.04 13.06 -19.72
CA GLU A 297 -22.40 13.87 -20.75
C GLU A 297 -23.17 15.18 -20.98
N ASP A 298 -24.49 15.14 -21.14
CA ASP A 298 -25.34 16.32 -21.33
C ASP A 298 -25.19 17.31 -20.15
N PHE A 299 -25.10 16.81 -18.91
CA PHE A 299 -24.84 17.64 -17.74
C PHE A 299 -23.44 18.26 -17.75
N VAL A 300 -22.43 17.47 -18.11
CA VAL A 300 -21.04 17.94 -18.24
C VAL A 300 -20.94 19.02 -19.31
N GLN A 301 -21.60 18.86 -20.46
CA GLN A 301 -21.61 19.84 -21.54
C GLN A 301 -22.34 21.13 -21.16
N SER A 302 -23.40 21.04 -20.34
CA SER A 302 -24.12 22.22 -19.81
C SER A 302 -23.28 23.16 -18.95
N SER A 303 -22.06 22.77 -18.58
CA SER A 303 -21.13 23.63 -17.83
C SER A 303 -20.51 24.78 -18.63
N GLY A 304 -20.63 24.77 -19.96
CA GLY A 304 -20.00 25.79 -20.81
C GLY A 304 -18.49 25.85 -20.60
N ASP A 305 -17.92 27.05 -20.57
CA ASP A 305 -16.47 27.25 -20.43
C ASP A 305 -15.97 27.07 -18.99
N ASN A 306 -16.86 27.16 -18.00
CA ASN A 306 -16.52 26.98 -16.60
C ASN A 306 -16.01 25.56 -16.32
N GLY A 307 -16.53 24.57 -17.04
CA GLY A 307 -16.17 23.17 -16.88
C GLY A 307 -16.75 22.53 -15.61
N ILE A 308 -16.19 21.39 -15.23
CA ILE A 308 -16.71 20.55 -14.15
C ILE A 308 -15.72 20.36 -13.00
N VAL A 309 -16.30 20.11 -11.82
CA VAL A 309 -15.61 19.59 -10.65
C VAL A 309 -16.13 18.19 -10.35
N VAL A 310 -15.22 17.24 -10.20
CA VAL A 310 -15.55 15.89 -9.75
C VAL A 310 -15.39 15.87 -8.23
N PHE A 311 -16.34 15.31 -7.49
CA PHE A 311 -16.25 15.18 -6.05
C PHE A 311 -16.54 13.75 -5.60
N SER A 312 -15.56 13.12 -4.94
CA SER A 312 -15.68 11.76 -4.41
C SER A 312 -14.86 11.57 -3.13
N LEU A 313 -15.51 11.05 -2.08
CA LEU A 313 -14.85 10.66 -0.83
C LEU A 313 -14.51 9.15 -0.79
N GLY A 314 -14.39 8.53 -1.96
CA GLY A 314 -14.02 7.12 -2.11
C GLY A 314 -15.21 6.17 -1.97
N SER A 315 -14.95 4.86 -2.03
CA SER A 315 -15.99 3.82 -2.01
C SER A 315 -16.49 3.47 -0.61
N MET A 316 -15.67 3.72 0.42
CA MET A 316 -15.91 3.27 1.79
C MET A 316 -16.77 4.24 2.62
N ILE A 317 -16.80 5.52 2.25
CA ILE A 317 -17.63 6.53 2.92
C ILE A 317 -18.98 6.59 2.24
N LYS A 318 -20.06 6.17 2.91
CA LYS A 318 -21.41 6.14 2.30
C LYS A 318 -22.13 7.49 2.44
N ASN A 319 -22.06 8.08 3.63
CA ASN A 319 -22.76 9.31 3.98
C ASN A 319 -21.85 10.25 4.80
N LEU A 320 -22.31 11.48 4.96
CA LEU A 320 -21.73 12.49 5.83
C LEU A 320 -22.75 12.88 6.90
N THR A 321 -22.30 13.53 7.97
CA THR A 321 -23.25 14.19 8.87
C THR A 321 -24.01 15.27 8.11
N LYS A 322 -25.28 15.50 8.47
CA LYS A 322 -26.15 16.50 7.82
C LYS A 322 -25.49 17.88 7.75
N GLU A 323 -24.83 18.28 8.85
CA GLU A 323 -24.09 19.53 8.94
C GLU A 323 -22.94 19.63 7.93
N ARG A 324 -22.08 18.61 7.86
CA ARG A 324 -20.95 18.59 6.91
C ARG A 324 -21.44 18.53 5.46
N ALA A 325 -22.47 17.73 5.19
CA ALA A 325 -23.07 17.62 3.86
C ALA A 325 -23.65 18.95 3.39
N ASN A 326 -24.36 19.68 4.25
CA ASN A 326 -24.90 21.02 3.96
C ASN A 326 -23.81 22.08 3.79
N THR A 327 -22.76 22.05 4.62
CA THR A 327 -21.61 22.96 4.50
C THR A 327 -20.95 22.81 3.13
N ILE A 328 -20.69 21.56 2.71
CA ILE A 328 -20.09 21.27 1.41
C ILE A 328 -21.04 21.64 0.27
N ALA A 329 -22.32 21.26 0.35
CA ALA A 329 -23.31 21.60 -0.68
C ALA A 329 -23.44 23.11 -0.89
N SER A 330 -23.43 23.89 0.20
CA SER A 330 -23.46 25.36 0.15
C SER A 330 -22.24 25.94 -0.57
N ALA A 331 -21.05 25.37 -0.35
CA ALA A 331 -19.82 25.83 -1.00
C ALA A 331 -19.86 25.52 -2.50
N LEU A 332 -20.27 24.30 -2.86
CA LEU A 332 -20.41 23.86 -4.24
C LEU A 332 -21.49 24.65 -4.99
N GLY A 333 -22.55 25.09 -4.31
CA GLY A 333 -23.57 25.95 -4.91
C GLY A 333 -23.09 27.36 -5.27
N GLN A 334 -21.95 27.80 -4.76
CA GLN A 334 -21.39 29.13 -4.98
C GLN A 334 -20.30 29.19 -6.05
N ILE A 335 -19.92 28.05 -6.64
CA ILE A 335 -18.95 28.00 -7.74
C ILE A 335 -19.67 27.90 -9.09
N PRO A 336 -19.11 28.49 -10.17
CA PRO A 336 -19.78 28.50 -11.49
C PRO A 336 -19.70 27.16 -12.22
N GLN A 337 -18.87 26.21 -11.78
CA GLN A 337 -18.74 24.88 -12.37
C GLN A 337 -19.97 24.02 -12.13
N LYS A 338 -20.19 23.04 -13.01
CA LYS A 338 -21.06 21.90 -12.69
C LYS A 338 -20.30 20.92 -11.83
N VAL A 339 -20.96 20.35 -10.83
CA VAL A 339 -20.35 19.43 -9.88
C VAL A 339 -21.01 18.06 -9.97
N LEU A 340 -20.20 17.03 -10.18
CA LEU A 340 -20.63 15.64 -10.10
C LEU A 340 -20.12 15.06 -8.79
N TRP A 341 -21.04 14.83 -7.86
CA TRP A 341 -20.73 14.41 -6.50
C TRP A 341 -21.21 12.99 -6.25
N ARG A 342 -20.26 12.07 -6.00
CA ARG A 342 -20.58 10.72 -5.53
C ARG A 342 -20.97 10.75 -4.05
N TYR A 343 -22.23 10.43 -3.74
CA TYR A 343 -22.82 10.53 -2.40
C TYR A 343 -24.09 9.67 -2.25
N ILE A 344 -24.14 8.81 -1.23
CA ILE A 344 -25.23 7.84 -0.97
C ILE A 344 -26.03 8.23 0.31
N GLY A 345 -25.78 9.42 0.87
CA GLY A 345 -26.45 9.89 2.10
C GLY A 345 -27.76 10.65 1.84
N GLU A 346 -28.35 11.19 2.92
CA GLU A 346 -29.49 12.11 2.84
C GLU A 346 -29.11 13.33 1.99
N LYS A 347 -29.94 13.64 0.98
CA LYS A 347 -29.76 14.78 0.08
C LYS A 347 -29.59 16.07 0.91
N PRO A 348 -28.49 16.83 0.74
CA PRO A 348 -28.30 18.09 1.46
C PRO A 348 -29.40 19.09 1.12
N GLU A 349 -29.89 19.80 2.14
CA GLU A 349 -30.89 20.86 1.99
C GLU A 349 -30.32 22.05 1.19
N ALA A 350 -29.02 22.31 1.34
CA ALA A 350 -28.30 23.38 0.63
C ALA A 350 -27.86 23.00 -0.80
N LEU A 351 -28.33 21.88 -1.37
CA LEU A 351 -27.91 21.42 -2.70
C LEU A 351 -28.44 22.34 -3.81
N ALA A 352 -27.52 23.03 -4.49
CA ALA A 352 -27.83 23.90 -5.63
C ALA A 352 -27.93 23.14 -6.97
N SER A 353 -28.56 23.77 -7.96
CA SER A 353 -28.85 23.18 -9.28
C SER A 353 -27.61 22.93 -10.17
N ASN A 354 -26.45 23.48 -9.82
CA ASN A 354 -25.17 23.20 -10.48
C ASN A 354 -24.53 21.89 -9.99
N THR A 355 -25.05 21.26 -8.93
CA THR A 355 -24.50 20.03 -8.36
C THR A 355 -25.47 18.87 -8.55
N ARG A 356 -24.98 17.74 -9.07
CA ARG A 356 -25.73 16.48 -9.15
C ARG A 356 -25.11 15.41 -8.26
N LEU A 357 -25.97 14.68 -7.56
CA LEU A 357 -25.60 13.55 -6.72
C LEU A 357 -25.69 12.25 -7.51
N TYR A 358 -24.75 11.35 -7.28
CA TYR A 358 -24.70 10.03 -7.89
C TYR A 358 -24.31 8.99 -6.84
N ASP A 359 -24.93 7.81 -6.88
CA ASP A 359 -24.49 6.70 -6.02
C ASP A 359 -23.09 6.21 -6.40
N TRP A 360 -22.82 6.21 -7.70
CA TRP A 360 -21.54 5.86 -8.31
C TRP A 360 -21.26 6.74 -9.52
N ILE A 361 -19.98 7.09 -9.71
CA ILE A 361 -19.52 7.85 -10.88
C ILE A 361 -18.39 7.09 -11.60
N PRO A 362 -18.31 7.17 -12.94
CA PRO A 362 -17.15 6.68 -13.68
C PRO A 362 -15.97 7.65 -13.47
N GLN A 363 -15.36 7.60 -12.27
CA GLN A 363 -14.39 8.60 -11.81
C GLN A 363 -13.20 8.76 -12.77
N ASN A 364 -12.61 7.65 -13.23
CA ASN A 364 -11.54 7.68 -14.23
C ASN A 364 -11.94 8.45 -15.50
N ASP A 365 -13.14 8.19 -16.01
CA ASP A 365 -13.61 8.77 -17.27
C ASP A 365 -13.95 10.25 -17.12
N LEU A 366 -14.56 10.62 -15.98
CA LEU A 366 -14.79 12.02 -15.63
C LEU A 366 -13.48 12.78 -15.45
N LEU A 367 -12.48 12.20 -14.76
CA LEU A 367 -11.18 12.86 -14.58
C LEU A 367 -10.45 13.05 -15.92
N GLY A 368 -10.59 12.11 -16.85
CA GLY A 368 -10.04 12.26 -18.21
C GLY A 368 -10.91 13.08 -19.17
N HIS A 369 -12.05 13.59 -18.73
CA HIS A 369 -12.90 14.42 -19.58
C HIS A 369 -12.31 15.84 -19.76
N PRO A 370 -12.27 16.40 -20.99
CA PRO A 370 -11.62 17.70 -21.25
C PRO A 370 -12.18 18.90 -20.47
N LYS A 371 -13.43 18.82 -20.00
CA LYS A 371 -14.06 19.87 -19.18
C LYS A 371 -13.68 19.81 -17.70
N THR A 372 -12.96 18.78 -17.25
CA THR A 372 -12.62 18.64 -15.82
C THR A 372 -11.54 19.62 -15.41
N LYS A 373 -11.85 20.42 -14.38
CA LYS A 373 -10.96 21.47 -13.87
C LYS A 373 -10.30 21.09 -12.56
N ALA A 374 -11.04 20.45 -11.67
CA ALA A 374 -10.53 20.06 -10.35
C ALA A 374 -11.19 18.78 -9.84
N PHE A 375 -10.50 18.11 -8.93
CA PHE A 375 -10.99 16.96 -8.20
C PHE A 375 -11.05 17.24 -6.70
N ILE A 376 -12.23 17.20 -6.11
CA ILE A 376 -12.37 17.20 -4.65
C ILE A 376 -12.33 15.73 -4.19
N THR A 377 -11.39 15.41 -3.30
CA THR A 377 -11.09 14.02 -2.95
C THR A 377 -10.75 13.85 -1.49
N HIS A 378 -11.12 12.70 -0.93
CA HIS A 378 -10.61 12.25 0.37
C HIS A 378 -9.11 11.92 0.38
N GLY A 379 -8.42 11.82 -0.77
CA GLY A 379 -6.99 11.49 -0.81
C GLY A 379 -6.67 10.00 -0.73
N GLY A 380 -7.65 9.13 -1.00
CA GLY A 380 -7.39 7.71 -1.24
C GLY A 380 -6.50 7.52 -2.48
N THR A 381 -5.53 6.62 -2.37
CA THR A 381 -4.47 6.44 -3.38
C THR A 381 -5.00 6.18 -4.79
N ASN A 382 -6.07 5.40 -4.95
CA ASN A 382 -6.62 5.11 -6.27
C ASN A 382 -7.07 6.38 -6.99
N GLY A 383 -7.82 7.25 -6.29
CA GLY A 383 -8.27 8.52 -6.85
C GLY A 383 -7.13 9.49 -7.12
N ILE A 384 -6.06 9.45 -6.31
CA ILE A 384 -4.84 10.23 -6.56
C ILE A 384 -4.18 9.81 -7.87
N TYR A 385 -3.98 8.51 -8.11
CA TYR A 385 -3.38 8.07 -9.36
C TYR A 385 -4.25 8.35 -10.58
N GLU A 386 -5.58 8.25 -10.48
CA GLU A 386 -6.46 8.67 -11.59
C GLU A 386 -6.33 10.17 -11.88
N ALA A 387 -6.22 11.00 -10.85
CA ALA A 387 -6.00 12.43 -11.00
C ALA A 387 -4.61 12.75 -11.57
N ILE A 388 -3.56 12.04 -11.15
CA ILE A 388 -2.21 12.15 -11.73
C ILE A 388 -2.25 11.73 -13.20
N TYR A 389 -2.81 10.56 -13.50
CA TYR A 389 -2.90 10.01 -14.85
C TYR A 389 -3.55 11.01 -15.83
N HIS A 390 -4.65 11.64 -15.43
CA HIS A 390 -5.39 12.60 -16.26
C HIS A 390 -4.95 14.07 -16.06
N GLY A 391 -3.97 14.33 -15.20
CA GLY A 391 -3.43 15.67 -15.00
C GLY A 391 -4.39 16.64 -14.30
N VAL A 392 -5.29 16.18 -13.42
CA VAL A 392 -6.32 17.01 -12.75
C VAL A 392 -5.89 17.41 -11.34
N PRO A 393 -5.72 18.71 -11.04
CA PRO A 393 -5.33 19.16 -9.70
C PRO A 393 -6.47 18.99 -8.69
N MET A 394 -6.16 18.98 -7.39
CA MET A 394 -7.13 18.52 -6.39
C MET A 394 -7.26 19.39 -5.14
N VAL A 395 -8.45 19.33 -4.53
CA VAL A 395 -8.69 19.78 -3.15
C VAL A 395 -8.89 18.54 -2.29
N GLY A 396 -8.02 18.34 -1.31
CA GLY A 396 -8.01 17.21 -0.41
C GLY A 396 -8.82 17.46 0.86
N LEU A 397 -9.75 16.56 1.15
CA LEU A 397 -10.57 16.49 2.36
C LEU A 397 -10.31 15.15 3.08
N PRO A 398 -9.11 14.93 3.64
CA PRO A 398 -8.75 13.65 4.22
C PRO A 398 -9.62 13.31 5.43
N LEU A 399 -9.95 12.02 5.58
CA LEU A 399 -10.88 11.52 6.60
C LEU A 399 -10.21 10.53 7.56
N PHE A 400 -9.44 9.56 7.05
CA PHE A 400 -8.86 8.49 7.86
C PHE A 400 -7.63 7.85 7.21
N ALA A 401 -6.96 6.99 7.97
CA ALA A 401 -5.81 6.17 7.53
C ALA A 401 -4.67 6.97 6.87
N ASP A 402 -4.28 6.59 5.64
CA ASP A 402 -3.19 7.19 4.85
C ASP A 402 -3.57 8.52 4.19
N GLN A 403 -4.84 8.89 4.20
CA GLN A 403 -5.35 10.04 3.43
C GLN A 403 -4.69 11.38 3.78
N PRO A 404 -4.51 11.77 5.06
CA PRO A 404 -3.84 13.03 5.38
C PRO A 404 -2.39 13.06 4.84
N ASP A 405 -1.69 11.94 4.96
CA ASP A 405 -0.30 11.78 4.49
C ASP A 405 -0.24 11.89 2.96
N ASN A 406 -1.15 11.21 2.26
CA ASN A 406 -1.24 11.25 0.81
C ASN A 406 -1.54 12.66 0.27
N ILE A 407 -2.49 13.39 0.87
CA ILE A 407 -2.77 14.76 0.45
C ILE A 407 -1.57 15.67 0.74
N ASN A 408 -0.85 15.45 1.85
CA ASN A 408 0.36 16.20 2.15
C ASN A 408 1.48 15.95 1.12
N HIS A 409 1.60 14.73 0.57
CA HIS A 409 2.49 14.47 -0.57
C HIS A 409 2.09 15.29 -1.80
N MET A 410 0.81 15.29 -2.16
CA MET A 410 0.32 16.05 -3.31
C MET A 410 0.46 17.56 -3.12
N LYS A 411 0.25 18.05 -1.90
CA LYS A 411 0.49 19.46 -1.52
C LYS A 411 1.96 19.81 -1.67
N THR A 412 2.87 19.00 -1.14
CA THR A 412 4.33 19.20 -1.26
C THR A 412 4.78 19.22 -2.72
N LYS A 413 4.14 18.44 -3.59
CA LYS A 413 4.40 18.43 -5.04
C LYS A 413 3.71 19.58 -5.80
N GLY A 414 2.98 20.45 -5.11
CA GLY A 414 2.29 21.62 -5.69
C GLY A 414 1.00 21.29 -6.43
N ALA A 415 0.43 20.10 -6.22
CA ALA A 415 -0.69 19.58 -7.01
C ALA A 415 -2.01 19.50 -6.23
N ALA A 416 -2.01 19.90 -4.95
CA ALA A 416 -3.19 19.88 -4.10
C ALA A 416 -3.22 21.01 -3.05
N VAL A 417 -4.44 21.38 -2.65
CA VAL A 417 -4.72 22.09 -1.39
C VAL A 417 -5.31 21.10 -0.39
N MET A 418 -4.89 21.14 0.88
CA MET A 418 -5.46 20.31 1.95
C MET A 418 -6.31 21.17 2.87
N LEU A 419 -7.54 20.72 3.15
CA LEU A 419 -8.41 21.33 4.15
C LEU A 419 -8.74 20.33 5.27
N ASP A 420 -8.96 20.83 6.49
CA ASP A 420 -9.39 20.02 7.64
C ASP A 420 -10.90 19.76 7.55
N PHE A 421 -11.29 18.57 7.10
CA PHE A 421 -12.69 18.18 6.89
C PHE A 421 -13.62 18.49 8.07
N ASN A 422 -13.12 18.37 9.30
CA ASN A 422 -13.93 18.59 10.50
C ASN A 422 -14.10 20.07 10.85
N LYS A 423 -13.27 20.95 10.27
CA LYS A 423 -13.28 22.40 10.56
C LYS A 423 -13.61 23.27 9.36
N ILE A 424 -13.66 22.71 8.15
CA ILE A 424 -13.95 23.51 6.95
C ILE A 424 -15.26 24.26 7.10
N GLU A 425 -15.23 25.52 6.72
CA GLU A 425 -16.41 26.33 6.48
C GLU A 425 -16.71 26.40 4.98
N THR A 426 -17.92 26.85 4.65
CA THR A 426 -18.39 27.02 3.27
C THR A 426 -17.42 27.83 2.41
N ASN A 427 -16.88 28.93 2.97
CA ASN A 427 -15.98 29.81 2.23
C ASN A 427 -14.60 29.18 2.01
N ASP A 428 -14.10 28.35 2.93
CA ASP A 428 -12.80 27.69 2.78
C ASP A 428 -12.78 26.77 1.57
N LEU A 429 -13.81 25.92 1.45
CA LEU A 429 -13.91 24.98 0.32
C LEU A 429 -14.09 25.72 -1.01
N LYS A 430 -14.95 26.75 -1.03
CA LYS A 430 -15.14 27.61 -2.22
C LYS A 430 -13.82 28.26 -2.65
N GLN A 431 -13.07 28.83 -1.71
CA GLN A 431 -11.80 29.49 -2.01
C GLN A 431 -10.77 28.49 -2.50
N ALA A 432 -10.63 27.33 -1.86
CA ALA A 432 -9.69 26.29 -2.28
C ALA A 432 -9.99 25.76 -3.69
N VAL A 433 -11.27 25.53 -4.02
CA VAL A 433 -11.67 25.09 -5.37
C VAL A 433 -11.35 26.17 -6.40
N ASN A 434 -11.67 27.44 -6.11
CA ASN A 434 -11.35 28.55 -7.00
C ASN A 434 -9.84 28.73 -7.19
N ASP A 435 -9.04 28.59 -6.14
CA ASP A 435 -7.58 28.68 -6.23
C ASP A 435 -7.01 27.56 -7.09
N VAL A 436 -7.39 26.30 -6.81
CA VAL A 436 -6.92 25.13 -7.59
C VAL A 436 -7.28 25.23 -9.08
N ILE A 437 -8.44 25.80 -9.41
CA ILE A 437 -8.90 25.95 -10.79
C ILE A 437 -8.18 27.11 -11.50
N ASN A 438 -8.01 28.25 -10.84
CA ASN A 438 -7.57 29.49 -11.49
C ASN A 438 -6.07 29.75 -11.37
N ASN A 439 -5.38 29.14 -10.41
CA ASN A 439 -3.94 29.28 -10.25
C ASN A 439 -3.21 28.23 -11.12
N PRO A 440 -2.49 28.65 -12.17
CA PRO A 440 -1.87 27.73 -13.12
C PRO A 440 -0.82 26.82 -12.47
N PHE A 441 -0.24 27.22 -11.34
CA PHE A 441 0.76 26.44 -10.60
C PHE A 441 0.29 25.01 -10.29
N TYR A 442 -0.98 24.84 -9.88
CA TYR A 442 -1.53 23.52 -9.55
C TYR A 442 -1.67 22.64 -10.79
N LYS A 443 -2.19 23.22 -11.88
CA LYS A 443 -2.35 22.49 -13.14
C LYS A 443 -1.00 22.12 -13.74
N GLU A 444 -0.03 23.05 -13.77
CA GLU A 444 1.32 22.79 -14.27
C GLU A 444 2.04 21.70 -13.47
N SER A 445 1.95 21.78 -12.13
CA SER A 445 2.51 20.76 -11.23
C SER A 445 1.87 19.40 -11.49
N MET A 446 0.55 19.33 -11.61
CA MET A 446 -0.14 18.08 -11.89
C MET A 446 0.18 17.53 -13.30
N MET A 447 0.27 18.37 -14.32
CA MET A 447 0.69 17.96 -15.66
C MET A 447 2.14 17.47 -15.70
N ARG A 448 3.02 18.01 -14.85
CA ARG A 448 4.37 17.47 -14.65
C ARG A 448 4.31 16.05 -14.08
N LEU A 449 3.51 15.82 -13.03
CA LEU A 449 3.34 14.48 -12.44
C LEU A 449 2.73 13.49 -13.44
N SER A 450 1.71 13.92 -14.19
CA SER A 450 1.09 13.13 -15.26
C SER A 450 2.12 12.68 -16.30
N ARG A 451 2.98 13.60 -16.79
CA ARG A 451 4.04 13.25 -17.73
C ARG A 451 5.00 12.19 -17.16
N ILE A 452 5.41 12.34 -15.90
CA ILE A 452 6.27 11.35 -15.23
C ILE A 452 5.54 10.00 -15.09
N HIS A 453 4.24 10.02 -14.76
CA HIS A 453 3.43 8.81 -14.64
C HIS A 453 3.34 8.03 -15.96
N HIS A 454 3.17 8.73 -17.08
CA HIS A 454 3.12 8.11 -18.41
C HIS A 454 4.50 7.71 -18.95
N ASP A 455 5.55 8.39 -18.53
CA ASP A 455 6.94 8.14 -18.94
C ASP A 455 7.59 7.02 -18.13
N GLN A 456 7.01 5.82 -18.22
CA GLN A 456 7.50 4.60 -17.59
C GLN A 456 7.84 3.55 -18.66
N PRO A 457 8.90 2.73 -18.46
CA PRO A 457 9.32 1.74 -19.43
C PRO A 457 8.27 0.63 -19.65
N MET A 458 7.41 0.39 -18.66
CA MET A 458 6.32 -0.57 -18.71
C MET A 458 5.12 0.04 -17.98
N LYS A 459 3.90 -0.20 -18.47
CA LYS A 459 2.70 0.26 -17.77
C LYS A 459 2.60 -0.46 -16.41
N PRO A 460 2.06 0.20 -15.36
CA PRO A 460 2.03 -0.39 -14.02
C PRO A 460 1.31 -1.76 -13.94
N LEU A 461 0.20 -1.93 -14.66
CA LEU A 461 -0.53 -3.20 -14.72
C LEU A 461 0.28 -4.30 -15.43
N ASP A 462 0.90 -3.96 -16.56
CA ASP A 462 1.77 -4.88 -17.30
C ASP A 462 2.95 -5.33 -16.44
N GLN A 463 3.54 -4.42 -15.65
CA GLN A 463 4.61 -4.74 -14.72
C GLN A 463 4.14 -5.68 -13.60
N ALA A 464 2.98 -5.42 -13.01
CA ALA A 464 2.42 -6.31 -11.99
C ALA A 464 2.25 -7.74 -12.53
N VAL A 465 1.61 -7.87 -13.70
CA VAL A 465 1.36 -9.17 -14.32
C VAL A 465 2.66 -9.85 -14.78
N PHE A 466 3.60 -9.10 -15.35
CA PHE A 466 4.91 -9.62 -15.72
C PHE A 466 5.61 -10.30 -14.54
N TRP A 467 5.60 -9.68 -13.36
CA TRP A 467 6.27 -10.24 -12.18
C TRP A 467 5.53 -11.43 -11.58
N ILE A 468 4.20 -11.47 -11.67
CA ILE A 468 3.41 -12.66 -11.31
C ILE A 468 3.78 -13.83 -12.23
N GLU A 469 3.76 -13.62 -13.54
CA GLU A 469 4.14 -14.65 -14.50
C GLU A 469 5.62 -15.02 -14.39
N PHE A 470 6.50 -14.07 -14.02
CA PHE A 470 7.92 -14.33 -13.78
C PHE A 470 8.10 -15.35 -12.66
N VAL A 471 7.40 -15.16 -11.53
CA VAL A 471 7.43 -16.10 -10.41
C VAL A 471 6.90 -17.47 -10.82
N MET A 472 5.83 -17.51 -11.62
CA MET A 472 5.26 -18.76 -12.15
C MET A 472 6.24 -19.52 -13.05
N ARG A 473 6.88 -18.82 -14.00
CA ARG A 473 7.85 -19.39 -14.94
C ARG A 473 9.10 -19.92 -14.25
N ASN A 474 9.57 -19.22 -13.22
CA ASN A 474 10.82 -19.54 -12.54
C ASN A 474 10.62 -20.35 -11.24
N LYS A 475 9.38 -20.71 -10.90
CA LYS A 475 9.02 -21.44 -9.67
C LYS A 475 9.54 -20.74 -8.41
N GLY A 476 9.37 -19.41 -8.37
CA GLY A 476 9.87 -18.53 -7.31
C GLY A 476 10.84 -17.46 -7.82
N ALA A 477 11.31 -16.61 -6.91
CA ALA A 477 12.26 -15.53 -7.17
C ALA A 477 13.26 -15.35 -6.00
N LYS A 478 13.65 -16.45 -5.34
CA LYS A 478 14.55 -16.42 -4.17
C LYS A 478 15.86 -15.66 -4.38
N HIS A 479 16.40 -15.65 -5.61
CA HIS A 479 17.61 -14.92 -5.98
C HIS A 479 17.48 -13.39 -5.92
N LEU A 480 16.26 -12.85 -5.82
CA LEU A 480 16.00 -11.42 -5.64
C LEU A 480 15.82 -11.02 -4.17
N ARG A 481 15.82 -11.99 -3.26
CA ARG A 481 15.71 -11.76 -1.82
C ARG A 481 17.06 -11.39 -1.24
N VAL A 482 17.08 -10.42 -0.33
CA VAL A 482 18.30 -9.97 0.32
C VAL A 482 18.69 -10.84 1.53
N GLU A 483 19.98 -10.87 1.83
CA GLU A 483 20.53 -11.66 2.93
C GLU A 483 20.07 -11.19 4.31
N ALA A 484 19.52 -9.98 4.42
CA ALA A 484 18.98 -9.43 5.67
C ALA A 484 17.94 -10.37 6.34
N HIS A 485 17.24 -11.21 5.57
CA HIS A 485 16.32 -12.21 6.11
C HIS A 485 17.00 -13.34 6.92
N ASN A 486 18.30 -13.57 6.74
CA ASN A 486 19.06 -14.65 7.38
C ASN A 486 20.03 -14.13 8.46
N LEU A 487 20.14 -12.82 8.64
CA LEU A 487 21.03 -12.21 9.61
C LEU A 487 20.33 -12.00 10.95
N THR A 488 21.08 -12.15 12.04
CA THR A 488 20.63 -11.65 13.34
C THR A 488 20.65 -10.13 13.37
N TRP A 489 19.85 -9.50 14.25
CA TRP A 489 19.75 -8.04 14.33
C TRP A 489 21.10 -7.35 14.58
N TYR A 490 22.01 -7.99 15.34
CA TYR A 490 23.33 -7.43 15.62
C TYR A 490 24.30 -7.60 14.45
N GLN A 491 24.19 -8.68 13.66
CA GLN A 491 24.95 -8.84 12.41
C GLN A 491 24.48 -7.85 11.35
N TYR A 492 23.16 -7.67 11.21
CA TYR A 492 22.57 -6.71 10.28
C TYR A 492 23.08 -5.28 10.52
N HIS A 493 23.26 -4.89 11.79
CA HIS A 493 23.81 -3.60 12.18
C HIS A 493 25.33 -3.59 12.41
N CYS A 494 26.03 -4.69 12.09
CA CYS A 494 27.47 -4.87 12.28
C CYS A 494 27.96 -4.53 13.71
N LEU A 495 27.13 -4.78 14.74
CA LEU A 495 27.46 -4.48 16.13
C LEU A 495 28.52 -5.43 16.69
N ASP A 496 28.55 -6.67 16.20
CA ASP A 496 29.60 -7.65 16.45
C ASP A 496 30.98 -7.17 15.93
N VAL A 497 31.01 -6.64 14.71
CA VAL A 497 32.21 -6.02 14.12
C VAL A 497 32.63 -4.78 14.90
N ALA A 498 31.68 -3.90 15.25
CA ALA A 498 31.96 -2.71 16.04
C ALA A 498 32.54 -3.08 17.43
N ALA A 499 31.96 -4.08 18.10
CA ALA A 499 32.46 -4.58 19.37
C ALA A 499 33.90 -5.15 19.24
N PHE A 500 34.17 -5.92 18.18
CA PHE A 500 35.51 -6.43 17.90
C PHE A 500 36.53 -5.29 17.71
N LEU A 501 36.23 -4.30 16.86
CA LEU A 501 37.13 -3.17 16.60
C LEU A 501 37.38 -2.32 17.87
N LEU A 502 36.34 -2.06 18.66
CA LEU A 502 36.47 -1.36 19.94
C LEU A 502 37.34 -2.12 20.94
N SER A 503 37.25 -3.46 20.97
CA SER A 503 38.10 -4.29 21.82
C SER A 503 39.58 -4.21 21.43
N VAL A 504 39.88 -4.16 20.13
CA VAL A 504 41.25 -3.99 19.61
C VAL A 504 41.80 -2.61 19.99
N ILE A 505 41.01 -1.55 19.82
CA ILE A 505 41.40 -0.19 20.23
C ILE A 505 41.67 -0.14 21.74
N ALA A 506 40.78 -0.70 22.56
CA ALA A 506 40.95 -0.75 24.00
C ALA A 506 42.23 -1.51 24.40
N LEU A 507 42.54 -2.61 23.72
CA LEU A 507 43.77 -3.38 23.94
C LEU A 507 45.02 -2.56 23.59
N VAL A 508 45.03 -1.86 22.44
CA VAL A 508 46.16 -1.01 22.01
C VAL A 508 46.37 0.14 23.00
N VAL A 509 45.29 0.83 23.42
CA VAL A 509 45.36 1.90 24.42
C VAL A 509 45.86 1.34 25.75
N PHE A 510 45.39 0.18 26.18
CA PHE A 510 45.84 -0.47 27.40
C PHE A 510 47.34 -0.80 27.35
N ILE A 511 47.82 -1.40 26.24
CA ILE A 511 49.24 -1.69 26.03
C ILE A 511 50.05 -0.39 26.06
N PHE A 512 49.63 0.62 25.31
CA PHE A 512 50.29 1.93 25.26
C PHE A 512 50.41 2.54 26.67
N VAL A 513 49.30 2.64 27.41
CA VAL A 513 49.28 3.15 28.79
C VAL A 513 50.21 2.34 29.70
N LYS A 514 50.21 1.01 29.62
CA LYS A 514 51.12 0.16 30.43
C LYS A 514 52.57 0.38 30.04
N THR A 515 52.89 0.46 28.75
CA THR A 515 54.26 0.72 28.27
C THR A 515 54.75 2.12 28.61
N CYS A 516 53.89 3.15 28.62
CA CYS A 516 54.25 4.50 29.03
C CYS A 516 54.35 4.66 30.55
N THR A 517 53.51 3.96 31.34
CA THR A 517 53.57 4.03 32.80
C THR A 517 54.68 3.17 33.42
N TRP A 518 55.17 2.16 32.70
CA TRP A 518 56.28 1.30 33.12
C TRP A 518 57.62 2.05 33.33
N PRO A 519 58.11 2.92 32.41
CA PRO A 519 59.30 3.73 32.64
C PRO A 519 59.08 4.81 33.71
N PHE A 520 57.89 5.43 33.80
CA PHE A 520 57.58 6.36 34.89
C PHE A 520 57.65 5.70 36.28
N ARG A 521 57.19 4.45 36.45
CA ARG A 521 57.35 3.70 37.70
C ARG A 521 58.79 3.26 37.99
N LYS A 522 59.63 3.10 36.96
CA LYS A 522 61.06 2.78 37.10
C LYS A 522 61.91 4.02 37.44
N CYS A 523 61.58 5.18 36.89
CA CYS A 523 62.30 6.45 37.16
C CYS A 523 61.95 7.06 38.53
N PHE A 524 60.76 6.80 39.09
CA PHE A 524 60.33 7.33 40.40
C PHE A 524 60.38 6.31 41.55
N ARG A 525 61.02 5.16 41.37
CA ARG A 525 61.28 4.22 42.47
C ARG A 525 62.40 4.79 43.37
N LYS A 526 62.02 5.47 44.46
CA LYS A 526 62.95 5.91 45.52
C LYS A 526 63.81 4.72 45.97
N THR A 527 65.12 4.80 45.76
CA THR A 527 66.10 3.88 46.35
C THR A 527 65.97 3.96 47.87
N PRO A 528 65.78 2.84 48.61
CA PRO A 528 65.79 2.90 50.06
C PRO A 528 67.20 3.25 50.53
N ALA A 529 67.34 4.28 51.38
CA ALA A 529 68.61 4.64 51.99
C ALA A 529 69.11 3.48 52.86
N LYS A 530 70.35 3.01 52.62
CA LYS A 530 71.03 2.06 53.50
C LYS A 530 71.28 2.74 54.85
N SER A 531 70.65 2.24 55.91
CA SER A 531 71.01 2.57 57.30
C SER A 531 72.41 2.01 57.61
N LYS A 532 73.35 2.89 58.00
CA LYS A 532 74.61 2.50 58.63
C LYS A 532 74.31 2.12 60.08
N LYS A 533 74.68 0.90 60.48
CA LYS A 533 74.78 0.49 61.89
C LYS A 533 76.02 1.14 62.50
N GLU A 534 75.85 1.85 63.60
CA GLU A 534 76.85 2.00 64.66
C GLU A 534 76.66 0.92 65.71
#